data_AF-A0A9D2D288-F1
#
_entry.id   AF-A0A9D2D288-F1
#
_cell.length_a   1.000
_cell.length_b   1.000
_cell.length_c   1.000
_cell.angle_alpha   90.00
_cell.angle_beta   90.00
_cell.angle_gamma   90.00
#
_symmetry.space_group_name_H-M   'P 1'
#
loop_
_entity.id
_entity.type
_entity.pdbx_description
1 polymer ?
#
loop_
_entity_poly.entity_id
_entity_poly.type
_entity_poly.pdbx_seq_one_letter_code
_entity_poly.pdbx_strand_id
1 'polypeptide(L)'
;MIKERRRKRRKRRRILKAVLIVLIVLGLAALIVFKVFTVRNVEITGNELYSDKKIRDWVLNDEYSWNSLYVFFKYKLKETKELPFVDSMEVSLKSPHTLEIHVYEKGVLGYVYVPSLGKNAYFDKDGFVVELSTDVIEGTTKISGLSVKTAKLYEKLPIENQSILRTLLNVTQLLDKYELEPEMIYVTENGQVLLSYGKIQVNVGENEYLNEKIIRLQKIMPQIEGMEGTLHLETWTETTTDIYFEKGQLTEIPNDVQSVPVTEDTSQKDQKSASGGDKKEASEE
;
A
#
# COMPACT_ATOMS: atom_id res chain seq x y z
N MET A 1 37.26 -53.37 41.20
CA MET A 1 37.40 -51.89 41.18
C MET A 1 38.29 -51.30 40.07
N ILE A 2 39.55 -51.74 39.85
CA ILE A 2 40.46 -51.10 38.87
C ILE A 2 40.04 -51.31 37.39
N LYS A 3 39.58 -52.51 37.02
CA LYS A 3 39.12 -52.83 35.64
C LYS A 3 37.86 -52.04 35.25
N GLU A 4 36.92 -51.83 36.17
CA GLU A 4 35.72 -51.01 35.94
C GLU A 4 36.06 -49.52 35.81
N ARG A 5 36.96 -48.98 36.65
CA ARG A 5 37.48 -47.62 36.51
C ARG A 5 38.18 -47.43 35.15
N ARG A 6 38.92 -48.42 34.65
CA ARG A 6 39.55 -48.41 33.31
C ARG A 6 38.53 -48.49 32.16
N ARG A 7 37.48 -49.33 32.26
CA ARG A 7 36.37 -49.39 31.28
C ARG A 7 35.57 -48.08 31.23
N LYS A 8 35.23 -47.49 32.38
CA LYS A 8 34.56 -46.18 32.49
C LYS A 8 35.44 -45.06 31.89
N ARG A 9 36.76 -45.06 32.12
CA ARG A 9 37.71 -44.11 31.50
C ARG A 9 37.79 -44.26 29.97
N ARG A 10 37.79 -45.49 29.44
CA ARG A 10 37.78 -45.74 27.97
C ARG A 10 36.46 -45.34 27.31
N LYS A 11 35.32 -45.56 27.98
CA LYS A 11 33.99 -45.12 27.52
C LYS A 11 33.89 -43.59 27.50
N ARG A 12 34.36 -42.92 28.55
CA ARG A 12 34.44 -41.45 28.64
C ARG A 12 35.33 -40.84 27.55
N ARG A 13 36.50 -41.44 27.25
CA ARG A 13 37.36 -40.99 26.15
C ARG A 13 36.71 -41.14 24.76
N ARG A 14 35.93 -42.21 24.53
CA ARG A 14 35.17 -42.38 23.28
C ARG A 14 34.06 -41.33 23.14
N ILE A 15 33.32 -41.06 24.20
CA ILE A 15 32.30 -39.99 24.22
C ILE A 15 32.96 -38.63 23.97
N LEU A 16 34.08 -38.33 24.63
CA LEU A 16 34.78 -37.06 24.45
C LEU A 16 35.27 -36.87 23.00
N LYS A 17 35.80 -37.93 22.37
CA LYS A 17 36.18 -37.92 20.95
C LYS A 17 34.97 -37.73 20.04
N ALA A 18 33.84 -38.39 20.33
CA ALA A 18 32.61 -38.22 19.56
C ALA A 18 32.09 -36.78 19.66
N VAL A 19 32.05 -36.20 20.86
CA VAL A 19 31.68 -34.78 21.08
C VAL A 19 32.64 -33.86 20.33
N LEU A 20 33.95 -34.11 20.37
CA LEU A 20 34.93 -33.31 19.64
C LEU A 20 34.71 -33.36 18.12
N ILE A 21 34.43 -34.54 17.57
CA ILE A 21 34.11 -34.70 16.14
C ILE A 21 32.84 -33.91 15.79
N VAL A 22 31.79 -34.01 16.60
CA VAL A 22 30.55 -33.25 16.40
C VAL A 22 30.82 -31.74 16.42
N LEU A 23 31.63 -31.25 17.38
CA LEU A 23 32.00 -29.83 17.44
C LEU A 23 32.79 -29.37 16.20
N ILE A 24 33.69 -30.19 15.68
CA ILE A 24 34.43 -29.89 14.44
C ILE A 24 33.46 -29.81 13.25
N VAL A 25 32.53 -30.77 13.12
CA VAL A 25 31.53 -30.77 12.05
C VAL A 25 30.62 -29.53 12.14
N LEU A 26 30.17 -29.18 13.34
CA LEU A 26 29.38 -27.96 13.57
C LEU A 26 30.17 -26.69 13.24
N GLY A 27 31.46 -26.64 13.60
CA GLY A 27 32.34 -25.53 13.26
C GLY A 27 32.54 -25.37 11.75
N LEU A 28 32.73 -26.48 11.03
CA LEU A 28 32.83 -26.47 9.56
C LEU A 28 31.51 -26.02 8.91
N ALA A 29 30.37 -26.52 9.39
CA ALA A 29 29.05 -26.11 8.92
C ALA A 29 28.82 -24.60 9.16
N ALA A 30 29.16 -24.09 10.34
CA ALA A 30 29.07 -22.67 10.65
C ALA A 30 29.95 -21.81 9.72
N LEU A 31 31.16 -22.27 9.41
CA LEU A 31 32.06 -21.59 8.47
C LEU A 31 31.46 -21.55 7.05
N ILE A 32 30.88 -22.66 6.59
CA ILE A 32 30.18 -22.73 5.30
C ILE A 32 29.02 -21.73 5.28
N VAL A 33 28.18 -21.71 6.33
CA VAL A 33 27.06 -20.75 6.42
C VAL A 33 27.57 -19.31 6.37
N PHE A 34 28.62 -19.00 7.11
CA PHE A 34 29.19 -17.65 7.16
C PHE A 34 29.82 -17.19 5.83
N LYS A 35 30.47 -18.10 5.09
CA LYS A 35 31.22 -17.77 3.86
C LYS A 35 30.41 -17.91 2.57
N VAL A 36 29.50 -18.89 2.52
CA VAL A 36 28.77 -19.24 1.30
C VAL A 36 27.40 -18.58 1.26
N PHE A 37 26.71 -18.43 2.39
CA PHE A 37 25.38 -17.83 2.40
C PHE A 37 25.46 -16.33 2.66
N THR A 38 25.45 -15.54 1.59
CA THR A 38 25.56 -14.08 1.66
C THR A 38 24.61 -13.44 0.68
N VAL A 39 23.73 -12.55 1.12
CA VAL A 39 22.81 -11.83 0.23
C VAL A 39 23.60 -10.93 -0.73
N ARG A 40 23.59 -11.27 -2.02
CA ARG A 40 24.18 -10.45 -3.10
C ARG A 40 23.12 -9.92 -4.04
N ASN A 41 22.13 -10.76 -4.36
CA ASN A 41 21.00 -10.40 -5.18
C ASN A 41 19.69 -10.64 -4.43
N VAL A 42 18.69 -9.80 -4.70
CA VAL A 42 17.33 -9.95 -4.20
C VAL A 42 16.42 -9.77 -5.41
N GLU A 43 15.70 -10.82 -5.77
CA GLU A 43 14.69 -10.80 -6.82
C GLU A 43 13.33 -10.66 -6.12
N ILE A 44 12.54 -9.66 -6.53
CA ILE A 44 11.25 -9.34 -5.91
C ILE A 44 10.19 -9.36 -7.01
N THR A 45 9.05 -9.98 -6.71
CA THR A 45 7.93 -10.17 -7.62
C THR A 45 6.61 -9.99 -6.88
N GLY A 46 5.56 -9.63 -7.61
CA GLY A 46 4.21 -9.43 -7.04
C GLY A 46 4.04 -8.12 -6.27
N ASN A 47 4.97 -7.19 -6.41
CA ASN A 47 4.92 -5.87 -5.81
C ASN A 47 4.48 -4.83 -6.86
N GLU A 48 3.24 -4.36 -6.76
CA GLU A 48 2.68 -3.31 -7.60
C GLU A 48 2.54 -2.01 -6.81
N LEU A 49 2.14 -2.10 -5.54
CA LEU A 49 1.93 -0.95 -4.65
C LEU A 49 3.24 -0.41 -4.05
N TYR A 50 4.25 -1.26 -3.88
CA TYR A 50 5.55 -0.85 -3.32
C TYR A 50 6.73 -1.16 -4.24
N SER A 51 7.67 -0.21 -4.30
CA SER A 51 8.94 -0.42 -5.01
C SER A 51 9.78 -1.56 -4.42
N ASP A 52 10.55 -2.22 -5.29
CA ASP A 52 11.53 -3.25 -4.91
C ASP A 52 12.42 -2.82 -3.76
N LYS A 53 12.86 -1.55 -3.79
CA LYS A 53 13.72 -0.98 -2.75
C LYS A 53 13.03 -0.99 -1.38
N LYS A 54 11.76 -0.60 -1.32
CA LYS A 54 11.00 -0.55 -0.07
C LYS A 54 10.78 -1.95 0.50
N ILE A 55 10.42 -2.93 -0.35
CA ILE A 55 10.29 -4.34 0.06
C ILE A 55 11.64 -4.89 0.54
N ARG A 56 12.72 -4.63 -0.20
CA ARG A 56 14.08 -5.06 0.16
C ARG A 56 14.50 -4.52 1.51
N ASP A 57 14.35 -3.22 1.73
CA ASP A 57 14.76 -2.57 2.98
C ASP A 57 13.89 -3.01 4.16
N TRP A 58 12.60 -3.32 3.92
CA TRP A 58 11.72 -3.90 4.92
C TRP A 58 12.14 -5.33 5.32
N VAL A 59 12.50 -6.16 4.34
CA VAL A 59 12.89 -7.56 4.57
C VAL A 59 14.28 -7.66 5.21
N LEU A 60 15.22 -6.84 4.72
CA LEU A 60 16.62 -6.80 5.15
C LEU A 60 16.88 -5.73 6.22
N ASN A 61 16.07 -5.74 7.29
CA ASN A 61 16.01 -4.66 8.28
C ASN A 61 16.84 -4.88 9.56
N ASP A 62 17.70 -5.91 9.61
CA ASP A 62 18.48 -6.24 10.81
C ASP A 62 19.96 -6.53 10.53
N GLU A 63 20.75 -6.59 11.61
CA GLU A 63 22.21 -6.79 11.56
C GLU A 63 22.65 -8.12 10.94
N TYR A 64 21.77 -9.13 10.87
CA TYR A 64 22.07 -10.45 10.33
C TYR A 64 21.55 -10.65 8.90
N SER A 65 20.83 -9.65 8.37
CA SER A 65 20.19 -9.70 7.05
C SER A 65 21.17 -9.76 5.88
N TRP A 66 22.48 -9.64 6.13
CA TRP A 66 23.52 -9.95 5.14
C TRP A 66 23.62 -11.45 4.83
N ASN A 67 23.09 -12.34 5.68
CA ASN A 67 23.13 -13.79 5.49
C ASN A 67 21.81 -14.31 4.91
N SER A 68 21.85 -14.86 3.70
CA SER A 68 20.65 -15.32 2.98
C SER A 68 19.91 -16.45 3.70
N LEU A 69 20.66 -17.38 4.31
CA LEU A 69 20.08 -18.50 5.05
C LEU A 69 19.39 -18.03 6.33
N TYR A 70 19.95 -17.04 7.02
CA TYR A 70 19.31 -16.39 8.15
C TYR A 70 17.97 -15.77 7.75
N VAL A 71 17.94 -14.96 6.69
CA VAL A 71 16.71 -14.29 6.23
C VAL A 71 15.66 -15.33 5.85
N PHE A 72 16.04 -16.38 5.12
CA PHE A 72 15.14 -17.48 4.79
C PHE A 72 14.50 -18.10 6.03
N PHE A 73 15.30 -18.44 7.06
CA PHE A 73 14.74 -19.02 8.29
C PHE A 73 13.96 -18.02 9.14
N LYS A 74 14.32 -16.73 9.12
CA LYS A 74 13.57 -15.65 9.80
C LYS A 74 12.13 -15.61 9.29
N TYR A 75 11.94 -15.59 7.97
CA TYR A 75 10.61 -15.50 7.35
C TYR A 75 9.88 -16.85 7.27
N LYS A 76 10.59 -17.97 7.32
CA LYS A 76 9.98 -19.31 7.32
C LYS A 76 9.50 -19.78 8.71
N LEU A 77 10.15 -19.33 9.78
CA LEU A 77 9.90 -19.86 11.14
C LEU A 77 9.25 -18.85 12.10
N LYS A 78 9.20 -17.57 11.74
CA LYS A 78 8.64 -16.52 12.59
C LYS A 78 7.55 -15.76 11.86
N GLU A 79 6.52 -15.38 12.60
CA GLU A 79 5.63 -14.30 12.19
C GLU A 79 6.42 -13.00 12.17
N THR A 80 6.55 -12.41 10.99
CA THR A 80 7.25 -11.14 10.79
C THR A 80 6.29 -9.96 10.89
N LYS A 81 6.82 -8.75 11.06
CA LYS A 81 6.00 -7.54 11.08
C LYS A 81 5.20 -7.40 9.80
N GLU A 82 3.90 -7.14 9.96
CA GLU A 82 2.99 -6.82 8.86
C GLU A 82 3.40 -5.50 8.21
N LEU A 83 3.56 -5.52 6.90
CA LEU A 83 3.75 -4.34 6.06
C LEU A 83 2.35 -3.93 5.58
N PRO A 84 1.87 -2.70 5.83
CA PRO A 84 0.54 -2.27 5.39
C PRO A 84 0.31 -2.59 3.91
N PHE A 85 -0.93 -2.94 3.54
CA PHE A 85 -1.29 -3.28 2.15
C PHE A 85 -0.63 -4.53 1.56
N VAL A 86 0.24 -5.22 2.30
CA VAL A 86 0.77 -6.53 1.95
C VAL A 86 0.07 -7.57 2.82
N ASP A 87 -0.53 -8.56 2.19
CA ASP A 87 -1.17 -9.68 2.88
C ASP A 87 -0.11 -10.66 3.40
N SER A 88 0.83 -11.06 2.55
CA SER A 88 1.95 -11.93 2.94
C SER A 88 3.18 -11.77 2.05
N MET A 89 4.32 -12.26 2.53
CA MET A 89 5.57 -12.32 1.79
C MET A 89 6.18 -13.72 1.91
N GLU A 90 6.45 -14.34 0.78
CA GLU A 90 7.16 -15.61 0.71
C GLU A 90 8.63 -15.39 0.35
N VAL A 91 9.51 -15.66 1.31
CA VAL A 91 10.96 -15.56 1.10
C VAL A 91 11.54 -16.95 0.83
N SER A 92 12.12 -17.09 -0.35
CA SER A 92 12.71 -18.30 -0.90
C SER A 92 14.20 -18.09 -1.19
N LEU A 93 14.95 -19.20 -1.30
CA LEU A 93 16.40 -19.16 -1.52
C LEU A 93 16.72 -19.82 -2.87
N LYS A 94 16.81 -18.99 -3.91
CA LYS A 94 17.13 -19.43 -5.28
C LYS A 94 18.57 -19.92 -5.39
N SER A 95 19.48 -19.29 -4.66
CA SER A 95 20.87 -19.73 -4.50
C SER A 95 21.42 -19.28 -3.14
N PRO A 96 22.59 -19.78 -2.70
CA PRO A 96 23.24 -19.27 -1.49
C PRO A 96 23.47 -17.75 -1.49
N HIS A 97 23.42 -17.10 -2.65
CA HIS A 97 23.63 -15.66 -2.79
C HIS A 97 22.41 -14.85 -3.24
N THR A 98 21.30 -15.52 -3.54
CA THR A 98 20.12 -14.89 -4.12
C THR A 98 18.88 -15.23 -3.30
N LEU A 99 18.26 -14.20 -2.75
CA LEU A 99 16.92 -14.31 -2.18
C LEU A 99 15.89 -14.02 -3.27
N GLU A 100 14.80 -14.76 -3.25
CA GLU A 100 13.63 -14.51 -4.05
C GLU A 100 12.47 -14.21 -3.09
N ILE A 101 11.76 -13.11 -3.34
CA ILE A 101 10.69 -12.62 -2.48
C ILE A 101 9.45 -12.46 -3.35
N HIS A 102 8.45 -13.29 -3.10
CA HIS A 102 7.12 -13.14 -3.71
C HIS A 102 6.23 -12.39 -2.72
N VAL A 103 5.74 -11.23 -3.14
CA VAL A 103 4.83 -10.38 -2.36
C VAL A 103 3.41 -10.66 -2.80
N TYR A 104 2.51 -10.87 -1.84
CA TYR A 104 1.07 -10.95 -2.07
C TYR A 104 0.45 -9.69 -1.49
N GLU A 105 0.10 -8.76 -2.37
CA GLU A 105 -0.52 -7.48 -2.00
C GLU A 105 -2.03 -7.63 -1.78
N LYS A 106 -2.60 -6.77 -0.94
CA LYS A 106 -4.03 -6.74 -0.67
C LYS A 106 -4.75 -6.14 -1.88
N GLY A 107 -5.84 -6.77 -2.31
CA GLY A 107 -6.71 -6.20 -3.34
C GLY A 107 -7.49 -5.00 -2.80
N VAL A 108 -7.17 -3.81 -3.29
CA VAL A 108 -7.78 -2.53 -2.87
C VAL A 108 -8.46 -1.90 -4.07
N LEU A 109 -9.75 -1.53 -3.94
CA LEU A 109 -10.49 -0.80 -4.98
C LEU A 109 -10.65 0.69 -4.67
N GLY A 110 -10.41 1.09 -3.43
CA GLY A 110 -10.56 2.48 -3.02
C GLY A 110 -10.44 2.64 -1.51
N TYR A 111 -10.57 3.89 -1.06
CA TYR A 111 -10.58 4.22 0.36
C TYR A 111 -11.56 5.31 0.74
N VAL A 112 -12.04 5.26 1.98
CA VAL A 112 -12.85 6.31 2.61
C VAL A 112 -12.09 6.83 3.83
N TYR A 113 -12.06 8.14 4.04
CA TYR A 113 -11.51 8.70 5.27
C TYR A 113 -12.46 8.48 6.45
N VAL A 114 -11.94 8.08 7.61
CA VAL A 114 -12.71 7.81 8.82
C VAL A 114 -12.29 8.79 9.92
N PRO A 115 -13.05 9.88 10.15
CA PRO A 115 -12.65 10.96 11.06
C PRO A 115 -12.44 10.51 12.50
N SER A 116 -13.25 9.56 12.99
CA SER A 116 -13.13 9.06 14.38
C SER A 116 -11.82 8.32 14.65
N LEU A 117 -11.18 7.81 13.60
CA LEU A 117 -9.91 7.08 13.69
C LEU A 117 -8.72 7.93 13.23
N GLY A 118 -8.96 9.04 12.52
CA GLY A 118 -7.92 9.82 11.86
C GLY A 118 -7.15 9.01 10.81
N LYS A 119 -7.81 8.06 10.15
CA LYS A 119 -7.22 7.09 9.21
C LYS A 119 -8.11 6.89 7.99
N ASN A 120 -7.52 6.39 6.91
CA ASN A 120 -8.22 5.88 5.75
C ASN A 120 -8.60 4.41 5.96
N ALA A 121 -9.81 4.05 5.59
CA ALA A 121 -10.28 2.67 5.48
C ALA A 121 -10.26 2.26 4.02
N TYR A 122 -9.34 1.35 3.69
CA TYR A 122 -9.20 0.76 2.35
C TYR A 122 -10.05 -0.49 2.27
N PHE A 123 -10.74 -0.67 1.14
CA PHE A 123 -11.69 -1.77 0.98
C PHE A 123 -11.47 -2.56 -0.31
N ASP A 124 -11.86 -3.83 -0.27
CA ASP A 124 -11.82 -4.75 -1.41
C ASP A 124 -13.09 -4.69 -2.26
N LYS A 125 -13.15 -5.53 -3.31
CA LYS A 125 -14.31 -5.67 -4.21
C LYS A 125 -15.64 -5.97 -3.51
N ASP A 126 -15.60 -6.61 -2.35
CA ASP A 126 -16.79 -7.02 -1.60
C ASP A 126 -17.18 -5.99 -0.53
N GLY A 127 -16.41 -4.91 -0.41
CA GLY A 127 -16.58 -3.81 0.53
C GLY A 127 -16.05 -4.10 1.93
N PHE A 128 -15.23 -5.14 2.10
CA PHE A 128 -14.55 -5.40 3.36
C PHE A 128 -13.35 -4.49 3.51
N VAL A 129 -13.16 -3.95 4.71
CA VAL A 129 -12.00 -3.14 5.05
C VAL A 129 -10.78 -4.05 5.18
N VAL A 130 -9.82 -3.89 4.28
CA VAL A 130 -8.59 -4.69 4.23
C VAL A 130 -7.39 -3.99 4.86
N GLU A 131 -7.44 -2.67 5.03
CA GLU A 131 -6.37 -1.89 5.65
C GLU A 131 -6.91 -0.63 6.35
N LEU A 132 -6.31 -0.25 7.48
CA LEU A 132 -6.61 0.98 8.22
C LEU A 132 -5.32 1.77 8.44
N SER A 133 -5.01 2.68 7.51
CA SER A 133 -3.72 3.37 7.46
C SER A 133 -3.87 4.88 7.28
N THR A 134 -2.88 5.63 7.77
CA THR A 134 -2.69 7.05 7.43
C THR A 134 -1.98 7.22 6.09
N ASP A 135 -1.25 6.20 5.64
CA ASP A 135 -0.55 6.21 4.37
C ASP A 135 -1.55 6.23 3.22
N VAL A 136 -1.25 6.99 2.18
CA VAL A 136 -2.00 7.04 0.92
C VAL A 136 -1.16 6.38 -0.16
N ILE A 137 -1.75 5.40 -0.85
CA ILE A 137 -1.11 4.79 -2.02
C ILE A 137 -1.55 5.56 -3.26
N GLU A 138 -0.58 6.01 -4.04
CA GLU A 138 -0.82 6.64 -5.34
C GLU A 138 -1.61 5.71 -6.27
N GLY A 139 -2.50 6.27 -7.07
CA GLY A 139 -3.38 5.49 -7.96
C GLY A 139 -4.61 4.88 -7.28
N THR A 140 -4.70 4.87 -5.94
CA THR A 140 -5.91 4.40 -5.27
C THR A 140 -7.01 5.46 -5.27
N THR A 141 -8.21 5.08 -5.70
CA THR A 141 -9.37 5.97 -5.78
C THR A 141 -9.91 6.38 -4.41
N LYS A 142 -10.05 7.69 -4.19
CA LYS A 142 -10.71 8.24 -3.00
C LYS A 142 -12.23 8.20 -3.17
N ILE A 143 -12.94 7.73 -2.15
CA ILE A 143 -14.40 7.78 -2.09
C ILE A 143 -14.83 8.97 -1.22
N SER A 144 -15.77 9.76 -1.69
CA SER A 144 -16.29 10.97 -1.01
C SER A 144 -17.81 11.06 -1.10
N GLY A 145 -18.42 11.87 -0.25
CA GLY A 145 -19.89 12.01 -0.16
C GLY A 145 -20.60 10.96 0.70
N LEU A 146 -19.84 10.02 1.29
CA LEU A 146 -20.36 8.99 2.18
C LEU A 146 -19.96 9.26 3.63
N SER A 147 -20.94 9.23 4.54
CA SER A 147 -20.68 9.38 5.98
C SER A 147 -20.28 8.03 6.60
N VAL A 148 -18.98 7.79 6.76
CA VAL A 148 -18.44 6.62 7.47
C VAL A 148 -17.91 7.04 8.83
N LYS A 149 -18.72 6.82 9.88
CA LYS A 149 -18.38 7.25 11.25
C LYS A 149 -17.25 6.44 11.85
N THR A 150 -17.20 5.14 11.58
CA THR A 150 -16.21 4.19 12.12
C THR A 150 -15.89 3.16 11.05
N ALA A 151 -14.79 2.44 11.21
CA ALA A 151 -14.44 1.29 10.38
C ALA A 151 -13.64 0.29 11.21
N LYS A 152 -13.69 -0.98 10.83
CA LYS A 152 -12.93 -2.05 11.46
C LYS A 152 -12.36 -2.98 10.41
N LEU A 153 -11.14 -3.43 10.66
CA LEU A 153 -10.47 -4.38 9.79
C LEU A 153 -11.27 -5.68 9.67
N TYR A 154 -11.38 -6.20 8.44
CA TYR A 154 -12.11 -7.41 8.07
C TYR A 154 -13.64 -7.35 8.27
N GLU A 155 -14.19 -6.17 8.54
CA GLU A 155 -15.64 -5.92 8.51
C GLU A 155 -16.01 -5.13 7.24
N LYS A 156 -17.27 -5.23 6.81
CA LYS A 156 -17.75 -4.39 5.70
C LYS A 156 -17.82 -2.93 6.11
N LEU A 157 -17.61 -2.03 5.14
CA LEU A 157 -17.84 -0.60 5.33
C LEU A 157 -19.24 -0.37 5.92
N PRO A 158 -19.35 0.32 7.08
CA PRO A 158 -20.62 0.49 7.77
C PRO A 158 -21.41 1.65 7.15
N ILE A 159 -21.80 1.47 5.90
CA ILE A 159 -22.68 2.38 5.16
C ILE A 159 -24.13 1.98 5.48
N GLU A 160 -24.89 2.89 6.09
CA GLU A 160 -26.26 2.64 6.55
C GLU A 160 -27.19 2.26 5.37
N ASN A 161 -27.09 2.98 4.25
CA ASN A 161 -27.88 2.71 3.05
C ASN A 161 -27.21 1.63 2.17
N GLN A 162 -27.74 0.41 2.23
CA GLN A 162 -27.26 -0.74 1.46
C GLN A 162 -27.36 -0.55 -0.07
N SER A 163 -28.28 0.29 -0.56
CA SER A 163 -28.36 0.61 -1.99
C SER A 163 -27.14 1.41 -2.43
N ILE A 164 -26.74 2.40 -1.62
CA ILE A 164 -25.55 3.22 -1.88
C ILE A 164 -24.28 2.37 -1.83
N LEU A 165 -24.16 1.48 -0.84
CA LEU A 165 -23.04 0.53 -0.77
C LEU A 165 -22.95 -0.31 -2.05
N ARG A 166 -24.09 -0.83 -2.54
CA ARG A 166 -24.11 -1.60 -3.80
C ARG A 166 -23.69 -0.75 -5.00
N THR A 167 -24.18 0.48 -5.11
CA THR A 167 -23.76 1.42 -6.17
C THR A 167 -22.26 1.65 -6.12
N LEU A 168 -21.70 1.98 -4.95
CA LEU A 168 -20.26 2.17 -4.76
C LEU A 168 -19.46 0.95 -5.23
N LEU A 169 -19.84 -0.25 -4.76
CA LEU A 169 -19.13 -1.48 -5.11
C LEU A 169 -19.24 -1.81 -6.60
N ASN A 170 -20.40 -1.59 -7.21
CA ASN A 170 -20.60 -1.83 -8.64
C ASN A 170 -19.77 -0.87 -9.50
N VAL A 171 -19.78 0.43 -9.15
CA VAL A 171 -18.98 1.45 -9.84
C VAL A 171 -17.50 1.12 -9.75
N THR A 172 -16.97 0.89 -8.54
CA THR A 172 -15.54 0.59 -8.34
C THR A 172 -15.10 -0.67 -9.07
N GLN A 173 -15.88 -1.76 -9.00
CA GLN A 173 -15.57 -2.99 -9.74
C GLN A 173 -15.61 -2.83 -11.26
N LEU A 174 -16.56 -2.03 -11.79
CA LEU A 174 -16.64 -1.79 -13.23
C LEU A 174 -15.49 -0.91 -13.71
N LEU A 175 -15.11 0.10 -12.93
CA LEU A 175 -13.97 0.96 -13.24
C LEU A 175 -12.66 0.16 -13.28
N ASP A 176 -12.41 -0.66 -12.26
CA ASP A 176 -11.27 -1.60 -12.20
C ASP A 176 -11.25 -2.54 -13.42
N LYS A 177 -12.39 -3.19 -13.72
CA LYS A 177 -12.52 -4.09 -14.87
C LYS A 177 -12.19 -3.44 -16.22
N TYR A 178 -12.48 -2.15 -16.39
CA TYR A 178 -12.25 -1.42 -17.63
C TYR A 178 -11.01 -0.53 -17.58
N GLU A 179 -10.13 -0.71 -16.59
CA GLU A 179 -8.86 0.01 -16.41
C GLU A 179 -9.07 1.54 -16.36
N LEU A 180 -10.09 1.96 -15.63
CA LEU A 180 -10.44 3.35 -15.40
C LEU A 180 -10.14 3.73 -13.94
N GLU A 181 -9.14 4.56 -13.73
CA GLU A 181 -8.63 4.91 -12.40
C GLU A 181 -8.91 6.39 -12.07
N PRO A 182 -10.12 6.74 -11.62
CA PRO A 182 -10.38 8.10 -11.17
C PRO A 182 -9.63 8.37 -9.87
N GLU A 183 -9.20 9.63 -9.70
CA GLU A 183 -8.64 10.12 -8.44
C GLU A 183 -9.70 10.12 -7.33
N MET A 184 -10.95 10.41 -7.71
CA MET A 184 -12.07 10.47 -6.77
C MET A 184 -13.36 9.94 -7.38
N ILE A 185 -14.12 9.19 -6.58
CA ILE A 185 -15.54 8.89 -6.80
C ILE A 185 -16.33 9.63 -5.72
N TYR A 186 -17.21 10.53 -6.14
CA TYR A 186 -18.16 11.18 -5.27
C TYR A 186 -19.54 10.52 -5.43
N VAL A 187 -20.07 9.97 -4.34
CA VAL A 187 -21.38 9.31 -4.31
C VAL A 187 -22.31 10.10 -3.40
N THR A 188 -23.42 10.57 -3.95
CA THR A 188 -24.44 11.29 -3.18
C THR A 188 -25.36 10.34 -2.40
N GLU A 189 -26.11 10.88 -1.43
CA GLU A 189 -27.13 10.13 -0.67
C GLU A 189 -28.24 9.54 -1.58
N ASN A 190 -28.45 10.14 -2.75
CA ASN A 190 -29.44 9.68 -3.74
C ASN A 190 -28.85 8.65 -4.71
N GLY A 191 -27.58 8.27 -4.57
CA GLY A 191 -26.92 7.28 -5.43
C GLY A 191 -26.42 7.82 -6.77
N GLN A 192 -26.39 9.15 -6.95
CA GLN A 192 -25.72 9.79 -8.09
C GLN A 192 -24.20 9.69 -7.92
N VAL A 193 -23.51 9.41 -9.01
CA VAL A 193 -22.07 9.13 -9.05
C VAL A 193 -21.37 10.14 -9.97
N LEU A 194 -20.36 10.79 -9.43
CA LEU A 194 -19.47 11.70 -10.15
C LEU A 194 -18.03 11.18 -10.02
N LEU A 195 -17.34 11.02 -11.15
CA LEU A 195 -15.94 10.61 -11.20
C LEU A 195 -15.05 11.83 -11.48
N SER A 196 -13.86 11.89 -10.88
CA SER A 196 -12.88 12.95 -11.14
C SER A 196 -11.56 12.37 -11.64
N TYR A 197 -11.09 12.91 -12.77
CA TYR A 197 -9.81 12.62 -13.42
C TYR A 197 -9.07 13.95 -13.62
N GLY A 198 -8.43 14.46 -12.56
CA GLY A 198 -7.81 15.78 -12.55
C GLY A 198 -8.78 16.90 -12.93
N LYS A 199 -8.66 17.40 -14.16
CA LYS A 199 -9.47 18.49 -14.71
C LYS A 199 -10.76 18.05 -15.42
N ILE A 200 -10.99 16.75 -15.51
CA ILE A 200 -12.16 16.16 -16.14
C ILE A 200 -13.04 15.57 -15.05
N GLN A 201 -14.32 15.93 -15.07
CA GLN A 201 -15.34 15.24 -14.30
C GLN A 201 -16.23 14.42 -15.21
N VAL A 202 -16.79 13.33 -14.69
CA VAL A 202 -17.74 12.49 -15.41
C VAL A 202 -18.96 12.29 -14.54
N ASN A 203 -20.09 12.88 -14.94
CA ASN A 203 -21.36 12.64 -14.29
C ASN A 203 -21.94 11.34 -14.84
N VAL A 204 -21.89 10.27 -14.05
CA VAL A 204 -22.39 8.94 -14.44
C VAL A 204 -23.89 8.82 -14.17
N GLY A 205 -24.38 9.61 -13.22
CA GLY A 205 -25.73 9.56 -12.71
C GLY A 205 -25.94 8.39 -11.75
N GLU A 206 -27.12 7.78 -11.80
CA GLU A 206 -27.46 6.62 -10.97
C GLU A 206 -26.92 5.31 -11.55
N ASN A 207 -27.07 4.22 -10.79
CA ASN A 207 -26.63 2.86 -11.15
C ASN A 207 -27.34 2.25 -12.38
N GLU A 208 -28.34 2.93 -12.95
CA GLU A 208 -29.03 2.47 -14.15
C GLU A 208 -28.10 2.48 -15.37
N TYR A 209 -28.06 1.34 -16.08
CA TYR A 209 -27.18 1.08 -17.22
C TYR A 209 -25.69 1.35 -16.96
N LEU A 210 -25.25 1.18 -15.71
CA LEU A 210 -23.91 1.56 -15.29
C LEU A 210 -22.82 0.89 -16.12
N ASN A 211 -22.93 -0.42 -16.39
CA ASN A 211 -21.94 -1.14 -17.19
C ASN A 211 -21.81 -0.56 -18.61
N GLU A 212 -22.94 -0.28 -19.27
CA GLU A 212 -22.98 0.28 -20.63
C GLU A 212 -22.43 1.70 -20.68
N LYS A 213 -22.66 2.48 -19.62
CA LYS A 213 -22.08 3.82 -19.42
C LYS A 213 -20.57 3.73 -19.26
N ILE A 214 -20.05 2.88 -18.35
CA ILE A 214 -18.61 2.75 -18.11
C ILE A 214 -17.86 2.22 -19.35
N ILE A 215 -18.42 1.28 -20.12
CA ILE A 215 -17.82 0.82 -21.40
C ILE A 215 -17.66 1.99 -22.39
N ARG A 216 -18.62 2.92 -22.42
CA ARG A 216 -18.54 4.11 -23.28
C ARG A 216 -17.53 5.10 -22.76
N LEU A 217 -17.50 5.30 -21.44
CA LEU A 217 -16.50 6.14 -20.79
C LEU A 217 -15.09 5.71 -21.21
N GLN A 218 -14.76 4.42 -21.12
CA GLN A 218 -13.47 3.88 -21.55
C GLN A 218 -13.08 4.29 -22.98
N LYS A 219 -14.05 4.30 -23.90
CA LYS A 219 -13.82 4.68 -25.32
C LYS A 219 -13.72 6.19 -25.53
N ILE A 220 -14.31 6.98 -24.64
CA ILE A 220 -14.36 8.45 -24.73
C ILE A 220 -13.14 9.06 -24.04
N MET A 221 -12.65 8.49 -22.94
CA MET A 221 -11.55 9.04 -22.14
C MET A 221 -10.33 9.49 -22.97
N PRO A 222 -9.80 8.68 -23.92
CA PRO A 222 -8.65 9.10 -24.74
C PRO A 222 -8.93 10.31 -25.65
N GLN A 223 -10.20 10.59 -25.96
CA GLN A 223 -10.58 11.70 -26.84
C GLN A 223 -10.73 13.03 -26.12
N ILE A 224 -10.92 12.98 -24.79
CA ILE A 224 -11.08 14.15 -23.93
C ILE A 224 -9.87 14.39 -23.04
N GLU A 225 -8.81 13.59 -23.18
CA GLU A 225 -7.56 13.74 -22.46
C GLU A 225 -7.00 15.17 -22.63
N GLY A 226 -6.59 15.79 -21.52
CA GLY A 226 -6.09 17.17 -21.49
C GLY A 226 -7.17 18.26 -21.62
N MET A 227 -8.45 17.90 -21.78
CA MET A 227 -9.55 18.85 -21.70
C MET A 227 -9.89 19.19 -20.25
N GLU A 228 -10.70 20.23 -20.07
CA GLU A 228 -11.22 20.67 -18.77
C GLU A 228 -12.74 20.83 -18.89
N GLY A 229 -13.49 20.17 -18.02
CA GLY A 229 -14.95 20.17 -18.06
C GLY A 229 -15.60 18.88 -17.57
N THR A 230 -16.91 18.78 -17.80
CA THR A 230 -17.74 17.66 -17.35
C THR A 230 -18.27 16.86 -18.53
N LEU A 231 -18.02 15.56 -18.53
CA LEU A 231 -18.67 14.60 -19.41
C LEU A 231 -20.01 14.17 -18.79
N HIS A 232 -21.10 14.45 -19.47
CA HIS A 232 -22.44 14.04 -19.08
C HIS A 232 -22.77 12.68 -19.68
N LEU A 233 -22.81 11.67 -18.82
CA LEU A 233 -23.05 10.27 -19.15
C LEU A 233 -24.37 9.77 -18.52
N GLU A 234 -24.92 10.51 -17.57
CA GLU A 234 -26.17 10.25 -16.88
C GLU A 234 -27.38 10.22 -17.83
N THR A 235 -27.34 10.96 -18.93
CA THR A 235 -28.40 11.04 -19.94
C THR A 235 -28.45 9.81 -20.85
N TRP A 236 -27.43 8.95 -20.79
CA TRP A 236 -27.33 7.80 -21.67
C TRP A 236 -28.31 6.69 -21.25
N THR A 237 -29.15 6.29 -22.21
CA THR A 237 -29.99 5.08 -22.15
C THR A 237 -29.93 4.37 -23.51
N GLU A 238 -30.57 3.21 -23.61
CA GLU A 238 -30.73 2.50 -24.89
C GLU A 238 -31.51 3.32 -25.95
N THR A 239 -32.32 4.30 -25.52
CA THR A 239 -33.17 5.09 -26.42
C THR A 239 -32.69 6.52 -26.64
N THR A 240 -32.05 7.13 -25.65
CA THR A 240 -31.60 8.53 -25.73
C THR A 240 -30.21 8.68 -26.31
N THR A 241 -29.29 7.72 -26.13
CA THR A 241 -27.92 7.68 -26.66
C THR A 241 -27.03 8.94 -26.54
N ASP A 242 -27.56 10.04 -26.03
CA ASP A 242 -26.90 11.35 -25.91
C ASP A 242 -25.83 11.31 -24.82
N ILE A 243 -24.63 11.69 -25.24
CA ILE A 243 -23.47 11.92 -24.38
C ILE A 243 -22.81 13.20 -24.89
N TYR A 244 -22.53 14.14 -23.99
CA TYR A 244 -21.93 15.41 -24.36
C TYR A 244 -20.92 15.87 -23.31
N PHE A 245 -19.97 16.69 -23.76
CA PHE A 245 -18.93 17.25 -22.91
C PHE A 245 -19.13 18.76 -22.77
N GLU A 246 -19.34 19.22 -21.55
CA GLU A 246 -19.46 20.64 -21.21
C GLU A 246 -18.08 21.18 -20.79
N LYS A 247 -17.52 22.11 -21.57
CA LYS A 247 -16.18 22.65 -21.32
C LYS A 247 -16.17 23.67 -20.18
N GLY A 248 -15.16 23.56 -19.31
CA GLY A 248 -14.83 24.56 -18.28
C GLY A 248 -15.73 24.58 -17.05
N GLN A 249 -16.85 23.85 -17.06
CA GLN A 249 -17.72 23.71 -15.90
C GLN A 249 -17.40 22.41 -15.15
N LEU A 250 -16.97 22.54 -13.90
CA LEU A 250 -16.79 21.43 -12.98
C LEU A 250 -17.83 21.59 -11.88
N THR A 251 -18.48 20.48 -11.51
CA THR A 251 -19.37 20.45 -10.36
C THR A 251 -18.52 20.62 -9.11
N GLU A 252 -18.89 21.58 -8.26
CA GLU A 252 -18.30 21.70 -6.93
C GLU A 252 -18.66 20.45 -6.13
N ILE A 253 -17.67 19.59 -5.92
CA ILE A 253 -17.78 18.52 -4.94
C ILE A 253 -17.65 19.22 -3.58
N PRO A 254 -18.66 19.14 -2.70
CA PRO A 254 -18.56 19.72 -1.37
C PRO A 254 -17.25 19.23 -0.76
N ASN A 255 -16.43 20.17 -0.27
CA ASN A 255 -15.22 19.81 0.46
C ASN A 255 -15.64 18.91 1.61
N ASP A 256 -15.45 17.61 1.42
CA ASP A 256 -15.52 16.66 2.50
C ASP A 256 -14.51 17.19 3.54
N VAL A 257 -14.98 17.58 4.72
CA VAL A 257 -14.18 18.13 5.85
C VAL A 257 -13.28 17.03 6.44
N GLN A 258 -12.77 16.17 5.57
CA GLN A 258 -12.28 14.82 5.73
C GLN A 258 -11.05 14.58 4.84
N SER A 259 -10.41 15.65 4.34
CA SER A 259 -9.05 15.58 3.85
C SER A 259 -8.06 15.71 5.01
N VAL A 260 -7.12 14.78 5.10
CA VAL A 260 -5.89 14.96 5.88
C VAL A 260 -5.18 16.22 5.36
N PRO A 261 -4.68 17.13 6.22
CA PRO A 261 -3.87 18.23 5.75
C PRO A 261 -2.61 17.67 5.09
N VAL A 262 -2.43 17.96 3.80
CA VAL A 262 -1.17 17.72 3.11
C VAL A 262 -0.11 18.54 3.83
N THR A 263 0.87 17.86 4.42
CA THR A 263 2.04 18.53 5.00
C THR A 263 2.92 18.94 3.82
N GLU A 264 2.88 20.23 3.47
CA GLU A 264 3.87 20.83 2.57
C GLU A 264 5.25 20.73 3.23
N ASP A 265 6.17 20.02 2.59
CA ASP A 265 7.57 19.95 2.97
C ASP A 265 8.25 21.29 2.63
N THR A 266 8.17 22.26 3.56
CA THR A 266 8.98 23.49 3.48
C THR A 266 10.41 23.20 3.92
N SER A 267 11.20 22.68 2.99
CA SER A 267 12.65 22.57 3.12
C SER A 267 13.35 23.32 1.98
N GLN A 268 13.24 24.66 1.94
CA GLN A 268 14.16 25.52 1.16
C GLN A 268 14.03 27.01 1.52
N LYS A 269 14.86 27.50 2.45
CA LYS A 269 15.65 28.75 2.33
C LYS A 269 16.37 29.06 3.65
N ASP A 270 17.60 28.58 3.78
CA ASP A 270 18.63 29.30 4.53
C ASP A 270 19.58 29.92 3.51
N GLN A 271 19.45 31.22 3.27
CA GLN A 271 20.56 32.05 2.78
C GLN A 271 20.32 33.54 3.07
N LYS A 272 21.30 34.10 3.80
CA LYS A 272 21.71 35.51 3.90
C LYS A 272 20.75 36.49 4.60
N SER A 273 21.20 36.98 5.75
CA SER A 273 21.76 38.34 5.84
C SER A 273 22.40 38.60 7.21
N ALA A 274 23.73 38.54 7.28
CA ALA A 274 24.52 39.25 8.27
C ALA A 274 25.12 40.48 7.58
N SER A 275 24.69 41.68 7.97
CA SER A 275 25.39 42.94 7.70
C SER A 275 24.73 44.11 8.43
N GLY A 276 25.43 44.65 9.41
CA GLY A 276 25.56 46.11 9.58
C GLY A 276 24.61 46.78 10.56
N GLY A 277 25.17 47.30 11.66
CA GLY A 277 24.51 48.30 12.47
C GLY A 277 25.17 48.52 13.83
N ASP A 278 26.38 49.07 13.85
CA ASP A 278 27.01 49.61 15.07
C ASP A 278 27.24 51.13 14.90
N LYS A 279 26.79 51.90 15.91
CA LYS A 279 27.04 53.31 16.31
C LYS A 279 25.74 53.92 16.86
N LYS A 280 25.58 54.06 18.19
CA LYS A 280 26.10 55.09 19.12
C LYS A 280 25.66 56.53 18.83
N GLU A 281 24.78 57.05 19.69
CA GLU A 281 24.81 58.35 20.43
C GLU A 281 23.62 58.32 21.42
N ALA A 282 23.84 58.34 22.76
CA ALA A 282 23.79 59.51 23.67
C ALA A 282 22.43 60.25 23.60
N SER A 283 21.65 60.51 24.66
CA SER A 283 21.95 60.92 26.04
C SER A 283 20.63 61.05 26.86
N GLU A 284 20.72 61.05 28.20
CA GLU A 284 19.74 61.52 29.22
C GLU A 284 18.47 60.64 29.41
N GLU A 285 18.06 60.15 30.59
CA GLU A 285 18.32 60.38 32.03
C GLU A 285 18.55 59.06 32.78
#